data_AF-A0A7L2VCL5-F1
#
_entry.id   AF-A0A7L2VCL5-F1
#
_cell.length_a   1.000
_cell.length_b   1.000
_cell.length_c   1.000
_cell.angle_alpha   90.00
_cell.angle_beta   90.00
_cell.angle_gamma   90.00
#
_symmetry.space_group_name_H-M   'P 1'
#
loop_
_entity.id
_entity.type
_entity.pdbx_description
1 polymer ?
#
loop_
_entity_poly.entity_id
_entity_poly.type
_entity_poly.pdbx_seq_one_letter_code
_entity_poly.pdbx_strand_id
1 'polypeptide(L)'
;PAWLRRLCGQLLSERLLRPNGVQAVVRGVMEGTGGGAGAEAAAVDWRRCDAVAKILASCPQQCLSLQGYYSLVCPQILDLLHIQDKLTARQFQRVATTTLLTMAREHPQLAERHLLQPLLAPLLRCCGT
;
A
#
# COMPACT_ATOMS: atom_id res chain seq x y z
N PRO A 1 -21.86 10.39 -9.90
CA PRO A 1 -21.73 11.86 -10.10
C PRO A 1 -20.30 12.34 -9.84
N ALA A 2 -19.80 13.36 -10.55
CA ALA A 2 -18.42 13.84 -10.41
C ALA A 2 -18.12 14.41 -9.01
N TRP A 3 -19.08 15.10 -8.39
CA TRP A 3 -18.95 15.63 -7.03
C TRP A 3 -18.71 14.52 -5.99
N LEU A 4 -19.43 13.40 -6.09
CA LEU A 4 -19.30 12.28 -5.17
C LEU A 4 -17.93 11.63 -5.28
N ARG A 5 -17.44 11.43 -6.51
CA ARG A 5 -16.09 10.87 -6.74
C ARG A 5 -15.01 11.74 -6.11
N ARG A 6 -15.12 13.06 -6.22
CA ARG A 6 -14.18 14.00 -5.60
C ARG A 6 -14.21 13.90 -4.07
N LEU A 7 -15.40 13.91 -3.48
CA LEU A 7 -15.56 13.80 -2.03
C LEU A 7 -15.01 12.46 -1.50
N CYS A 8 -15.35 11.34 -2.14
CA CYS A 8 -14.81 10.04 -1.76
C CYS A 8 -13.29 9.97 -1.91
N GLY A 9 -12.74 10.55 -2.98
CA GLY A 9 -11.30 10.66 -3.18
C GLY A 9 -10.62 11.43 -2.05
N GLN A 10 -11.18 12.58 -1.65
CA GLN A 10 -10.68 13.37 -0.53
C GLN A 10 -10.69 12.57 0.78
N LEU A 11 -11.82 11.95 1.12
CA LEU A 11 -11.95 11.17 2.36
C LEU A 11 -11.00 9.97 2.39
N LEU A 12 -10.77 9.32 1.24
CA LEU A 12 -9.81 8.24 1.10
C LEU A 12 -8.38 8.74 1.33
N SER A 13 -8.00 9.86 0.71
CA SER A 13 -6.68 10.47 0.91
C SER A 13 -6.45 10.88 2.37
N GLU A 14 -7.45 11.52 3.00
CA GLU A 14 -7.39 11.87 4.42
C GLU A 14 -7.21 10.64 5.31
N ARG A 15 -7.78 9.48 4.94
CA ARG A 15 -7.56 8.23 5.67
C ARG A 15 -6.20 7.64 5.44
N LEU A 16 -5.72 7.60 4.20
CA LEU A 16 -4.41 7.05 3.84
C LEU A 16 -3.27 7.74 4.61
N LEU A 17 -3.37 9.06 4.80
CA LEU A 17 -2.34 9.86 5.45
C LEU A 17 -2.33 9.78 6.98
N ARG A 18 -3.34 9.15 7.60
CA ARG A 18 -3.35 8.94 9.06
C ARG A 18 -2.48 7.73 9.43
N PRO A 19 -2.01 7.65 10.69
CA PRO A 19 -1.40 6.44 11.21
C PRO A 19 -2.31 5.22 11.01
N ASN A 20 -1.75 4.10 10.54
CA ASN A 20 -2.46 2.88 10.16
C ASN A 20 -3.51 3.07 9.05
N GLY A 21 -3.48 4.20 8.35
CA GLY A 21 -4.40 4.54 7.26
C GLY A 21 -4.31 3.57 6.09
N VAL A 22 -3.09 3.21 5.68
CA VAL A 22 -2.85 2.23 4.62
C VAL A 22 -3.48 0.89 4.97
N GLN A 23 -3.21 0.38 6.18
CA GLN A 23 -3.77 -0.89 6.65
C GLN A 23 -5.30 -0.85 6.68
N ALA A 24 -5.90 0.25 7.15
CA ALA A 24 -7.35 0.41 7.19
C ALA A 24 -7.97 0.37 5.78
N VAL A 25 -7.34 1.01 4.79
CA VAL A 25 -7.79 0.98 3.39
C VAL A 25 -7.67 -0.43 2.80
N VAL A 26 -6.54 -1.11 3.02
CA VAL A 26 -6.35 -2.50 2.57
C VAL A 26 -7.41 -3.40 3.19
N ARG A 27 -7.63 -3.36 4.50
CA ARG A 27 -8.68 -4.13 5.18
C ARG A 27 -10.06 -3.84 4.59
N GLY A 28 -10.43 -2.57 4.47
CA GLY A 28 -11.75 -2.19 3.96
C GLY A 28 -12.04 -2.71 2.56
N VAL A 29 -11.04 -2.76 1.68
CA VAL A 29 -11.20 -3.30 0.31
C VAL A 29 -11.20 -4.83 0.29
N MET A 30 -10.42 -5.47 1.17
CA MET A 30 -10.29 -6.93 1.20
C MET A 30 -11.44 -7.62 1.96
N GLU A 31 -11.94 -7.02 3.04
CA GLU A 31 -12.98 -7.58 3.91
C GLU A 31 -14.41 -7.29 3.41
N GLY A 32 -14.58 -6.29 2.52
CA GLY A 32 -15.89 -5.77 2.10
C GLY A 32 -16.73 -6.67 1.19
N THR A 33 -16.36 -7.93 0.95
CA THR A 33 -17.01 -8.77 -0.07
C THR A 33 -16.89 -10.24 0.29
N GLY A 34 -18.04 -10.89 0.51
CA GLY A 34 -18.17 -12.24 1.06
C GLY A 34 -17.30 -13.32 0.42
N GLY A 35 -16.89 -14.26 1.27
CA GLY A 35 -16.00 -15.37 0.98
C GLY A 35 -16.56 -16.38 -0.01
N GLY A 36 -16.31 -16.14 -1.30
CA GLY A 36 -16.32 -17.20 -2.30
C GLY A 36 -15.07 -18.07 -2.14
N ALA A 37 -15.22 -19.38 -2.27
CA ALA A 37 -14.09 -20.30 -2.37
C ALA A 37 -13.84 -20.66 -3.85
N GLY A 38 -12.58 -20.80 -4.25
CA GLY A 38 -12.20 -21.26 -5.59
C GLY A 38 -11.43 -20.23 -6.43
N ALA A 39 -11.13 -20.61 -7.68
CA ALA A 39 -10.25 -19.84 -8.57
C ALA A 39 -10.80 -18.43 -8.90
N GLU A 40 -12.12 -18.28 -9.00
CA GLU A 40 -12.74 -16.97 -9.24
C GLU A 40 -12.56 -16.02 -8.06
N ALA A 41 -12.72 -16.49 -6.83
CA ALA A 41 -12.48 -15.68 -5.64
C ALA A 41 -11.00 -15.25 -5.55
N ALA A 42 -10.08 -16.16 -5.86
CA ALA A 42 -8.65 -15.84 -5.91
C ALA A 42 -8.30 -14.81 -7.00
N ALA A 43 -8.95 -14.87 -8.16
CA ALA A 43 -8.76 -13.90 -9.25
C ALA A 43 -9.33 -12.52 -8.89
N VAL A 44 -10.48 -12.47 -8.21
CA VAL A 44 -11.07 -11.24 -7.70
C VAL A 44 -10.16 -10.62 -6.63
N ASP A 45 -9.59 -11.42 -5.73
CA ASP A 45 -8.63 -10.97 -4.74
C ASP A 45 -7.34 -10.41 -5.36
N TRP A 46 -6.83 -11.02 -6.45
CA TRP A 46 -5.72 -10.44 -7.23
C TRP A 46 -6.08 -9.03 -7.72
N ARG A 47 -7.24 -8.87 -8.35
CA ARG A 47 -7.66 -7.58 -8.94
C ARG A 47 -7.85 -6.52 -7.86
N ARG A 48 -8.35 -6.88 -6.68
CA ARG A 48 -8.45 -5.98 -5.53
C ARG A 48 -7.07 -5.53 -5.05
N CYS A 49 -6.14 -6.47 -4.90
CA CYS A 49 -4.78 -6.14 -4.49
C CYS A 49 -4.12 -5.16 -5.47
N ASP A 50 -4.26 -5.40 -6.78
CA ASP A 50 -3.71 -4.52 -7.83
C ASP A 50 -4.35 -3.12 -7.80
N ALA A 51 -5.68 -3.04 -7.61
CA ALA A 51 -6.38 -1.77 -7.49
C ALA A 51 -5.92 -0.97 -6.27
N VAL A 52 -5.79 -1.61 -5.11
CA VAL A 52 -5.30 -0.95 -3.90
C VAL A 52 -3.84 -0.53 -4.07
N ALA A 53 -2.98 -1.38 -4.64
CA ALA A 53 -1.59 -1.03 -4.88
C ALA A 53 -1.45 0.21 -5.79
N LYS A 54 -2.28 0.32 -6.82
CA LYS A 54 -2.34 1.52 -7.68
C LYS A 54 -2.78 2.76 -6.92
N ILE A 55 -3.78 2.64 -6.04
CA ILE A 55 -4.22 3.74 -5.16
C ILE A 55 -3.06 4.19 -4.26
N LEU A 56 -2.35 3.25 -3.64
CA LEU A 56 -1.25 3.55 -2.71
C LEU A 56 -0.02 4.14 -3.42
N ALA A 57 0.29 3.71 -4.63
CA ALA A 57 1.40 4.26 -5.41
C ALA A 57 1.10 5.67 -5.93
N SER A 58 -0.18 6.01 -6.12
CA SER A 58 -0.60 7.31 -6.66
C SER A 58 -0.63 8.38 -5.57
N CYS A 59 0.25 9.38 -5.65
CA CYS A 59 0.19 10.55 -4.77
C CYS A 59 -1.10 11.35 -5.01
N PRO A 60 -1.96 11.56 -3.99
CA PRO A 60 -3.15 12.38 -4.12
C PRO A 60 -2.81 13.83 -4.49
N GLN A 61 -3.65 14.46 -5.31
CA GLN A 61 -3.48 15.87 -5.70
C GLN A 61 -3.51 16.85 -4.52
N GLN A 62 -4.15 16.44 -3.41
CA GLN A 62 -4.26 17.23 -2.19
C GLN A 62 -2.97 17.21 -1.34
N CYS A 63 -2.01 16.34 -1.66
CA CYS A 63 -0.73 16.32 -0.95
C CYS A 63 0.13 17.52 -1.37
N LEU A 64 0.75 18.17 -0.38
CA LEU A 64 1.61 19.33 -0.61
C LEU A 64 2.87 18.99 -1.41
N SER A 65 3.36 17.75 -1.28
CA SER A 65 4.50 17.25 -2.04
C SER A 65 4.51 15.73 -2.12
N LEU A 66 5.11 15.21 -3.19
CA LEU A 66 5.36 13.79 -3.37
C LEU A 66 6.26 13.21 -2.26
N GLN A 67 7.28 13.97 -1.85
CA GLN A 67 8.17 13.55 -0.77
C GLN A 67 7.45 13.43 0.57
N GLY A 68 6.56 14.38 0.89
CA GLY A 68 5.73 14.32 2.10
C GLY A 68 4.74 13.15 2.06
N TYR A 69 4.23 12.79 0.88
CA TYR A 69 3.42 11.59 0.73
C TYR A 69 4.23 10.31 1.02
N TYR A 70 5.42 10.17 0.41
CA TYR A 70 6.29 9.02 0.63
C TYR A 70 6.72 8.88 2.09
N SER A 71 7.04 9.98 2.78
CA SER A 71 7.44 9.92 4.19
C SER A 71 6.35 9.42 5.13
N LEU A 72 5.07 9.65 4.79
CA LEU A 72 3.92 9.20 5.58
C LEU A 72 3.45 7.78 5.21
N VAL A 73 3.50 7.43 3.93
CA VAL A 73 2.88 6.19 3.41
C VAL A 73 3.86 5.03 3.34
N CYS A 74 5.13 5.26 2.97
CA CYS A 74 6.10 4.17 2.80
C CYS A 74 6.36 3.36 4.08
N PRO A 75 6.48 3.95 5.29
CA PRO A 75 6.63 3.16 6.52
C PRO A 75 5.44 2.21 6.72
N GLN A 76 4.21 2.69 6.50
CA GLN A 76 3.00 1.88 6.63
C GLN A 76 2.93 0.76 5.59
N ILE A 77 3.46 0.97 4.38
CA ILE A 77 3.59 -0.08 3.35
C ILE A 77 4.52 -1.19 3.84
N LEU A 78 5.65 -0.84 4.46
CA LEU A 78 6.58 -1.82 5.02
C LEU A 78 5.96 -2.59 6.18
N ASP A 79 5.12 -1.96 7.00
CA ASP A 79 4.40 -2.63 8.08
C ASP A 79 3.45 -3.72 7.56
N LEU A 80 2.91 -3.58 6.35
CA LEU A 80 2.06 -4.62 5.75
C LEU A 80 2.82 -5.93 5.50
N LEU A 81 4.14 -5.88 5.28
CA LEU A 81 4.97 -7.08 5.09
C LEU A 81 5.11 -7.89 6.39
N HIS A 82 4.88 -7.26 7.54
CA HIS A 82 5.05 -7.86 8.87
C HIS A 82 3.74 -8.46 9.43
N ILE A 83 2.61 -8.32 8.73
CA ILE A 83 1.32 -8.86 9.20
C ILE A 83 1.35 -10.39 9.19
N GLN A 84 1.08 -11.00 10.36
CA GLN A 84 1.17 -12.45 10.57
C GLN A 84 -0.18 -13.18 10.51
N ASP A 85 -1.28 -12.45 10.37
CA ASP A 85 -2.61 -13.06 10.28
C ASP A 85 -2.70 -13.98 9.05
N LYS A 86 -2.81 -15.29 9.26
CA LYS A 86 -2.68 -16.30 8.19
C LYS A 86 -3.72 -16.15 7.09
N LEU A 87 -4.88 -15.56 7.40
CA LEU A 87 -5.97 -15.40 6.43
C LEU A 87 -5.75 -14.22 5.50
N THR A 88 -5.17 -13.13 6.00
CA THR A 88 -5.00 -11.88 5.23
C THR A 88 -3.54 -11.60 4.83
N ALA A 89 -2.55 -12.19 5.49
CA ALA A 89 -1.12 -11.90 5.29
C ALA A 89 -0.71 -11.95 3.82
N ARG A 90 -1.25 -12.92 3.05
CA ARG A 90 -0.90 -13.09 1.64
C ARG A 90 -1.38 -11.92 0.77
N GLN A 91 -2.59 -11.44 1.00
CA GLN A 91 -3.13 -10.29 0.26
C GLN A 91 -2.42 -8.99 0.67
N PHE A 92 -2.13 -8.83 1.96
CA PHE A 92 -1.36 -7.70 2.47
C PHE A 92 0.05 -7.63 1.90
N GLN A 93 0.77 -8.76 1.89
CA GLN A 93 2.09 -8.88 1.27
C GLN A 93 2.02 -8.56 -0.23
N ARG A 94 1.01 -9.08 -0.94
CA ARG A 94 0.85 -8.76 -2.37
C ARG A 94 0.68 -7.26 -2.60
N VAL A 95 -0.24 -6.62 -1.87
CA VAL A 95 -0.45 -5.17 -1.97
C VAL A 95 0.86 -4.44 -1.69
N ALA A 96 1.58 -4.80 -0.63
CA ALA A 96 2.84 -4.16 -0.27
C ALA A 96 3.90 -4.30 -1.37
N THR A 97 4.14 -5.51 -1.86
CA THR A 97 5.15 -5.77 -2.91
C THR A 97 4.78 -5.10 -4.23
N THR A 98 3.51 -5.14 -4.65
CA THR A 98 3.06 -4.49 -5.88
C THR A 98 3.14 -2.96 -5.77
N THR A 99 2.80 -2.40 -4.61
CA THR A 99 2.92 -0.96 -4.35
C THR A 99 4.39 -0.53 -4.39
N LEU A 100 5.26 -1.26 -3.67
CA LEU A 100 6.70 -0.99 -3.64
C LEU A 100 7.31 -1.04 -5.05
N LEU A 101 6.98 -2.07 -5.84
CA LEU A 101 7.45 -2.20 -7.21
C LEU A 101 7.01 -1.02 -8.09
N THR A 102 5.75 -0.60 -7.97
CA THR A 102 5.21 0.53 -8.72
C THR A 102 5.91 1.84 -8.33
N MET A 103 6.00 2.13 -7.03
CA MET A 103 6.67 3.32 -6.52
C MET A 103 8.16 3.37 -6.88
N ALA A 104 8.84 2.22 -6.91
CA ALA A 104 10.24 2.12 -7.31
C ALA A 104 10.47 2.35 -8.81
N ARG A 105 9.51 1.97 -9.66
CA ARG A 105 9.54 2.24 -11.10
C ARG A 105 9.25 3.71 -11.41
N GLU A 106 8.29 4.31 -10.72
CA GLU A 106 7.86 5.70 -10.98
C GLU A 106 8.82 6.72 -10.39
N HIS A 107 9.28 6.51 -9.16
CA HIS A 107 10.11 7.46 -8.41
C HIS A 107 11.27 6.74 -7.70
N PRO A 108 12.28 6.25 -8.44
CA PRO A 108 13.32 5.36 -7.91
C PRO A 108 14.09 5.96 -6.74
N GLN A 109 14.44 7.25 -6.81
CA GLN A 109 15.22 7.93 -5.76
C GLN A 109 14.44 8.05 -4.44
N LEU A 110 13.13 8.29 -4.50
CA LEU A 110 12.29 8.35 -3.31
C LEU A 110 12.01 6.96 -2.76
N ALA A 111 11.74 5.99 -3.63
CA ALA A 111 11.55 4.59 -3.23
C ALA A 111 12.81 3.98 -2.62
N GLU A 112 13.99 4.31 -3.14
CA GLU A 112 15.26 3.88 -2.55
C GLU A 112 15.36 4.36 -1.09
N ARG A 113 15.17 5.65 -0.85
CA ARG A 113 15.28 6.26 0.49
C ARG A 113 14.20 5.80 1.46
N HIS A 114 12.94 5.70 1.00
CA HIS A 114 11.79 5.48 1.88
C HIS A 114 11.32 4.04 1.97
N LEU A 115 11.69 3.16 1.02
CA LEU A 115 11.30 1.76 1.00
C LEU A 115 12.51 0.82 1.04
N LEU A 116 13.43 0.92 0.08
CA LEU A 116 14.52 -0.06 -0.07
C LEU A 116 15.57 0.03 1.02
N GLN A 117 16.06 1.22 1.34
CA GLN A 117 17.04 1.42 2.40
C GLN A 117 16.52 0.92 3.77
N PRO A 118 15.30 1.30 4.24
CA PRO A 118 14.75 0.73 5.47
C PRO A 118 14.57 -0.78 5.43
N LEU A 119 14.11 -1.34 4.29
CA LEU A 119 13.89 -2.78 4.14
C LEU A 119 15.19 -3.58 4.18
N LEU A 120 16.27 -3.04 3.59
CA LEU A 120 17.57 -3.70 3.51
C LEU A 120 18.47 -3.40 4.71
N ALA A 121 18.22 -2.34 5.48
CA ALA A 121 19.05 -1.95 6.62
C ALA A 121 19.30 -3.09 7.64
N PRO A 122 18.33 -3.95 8.00
CA PRO A 122 18.60 -5.11 8.84
C PRO A 122 19.60 -6.10 8.21
N LEU A 123 19.50 -6.35 6.90
CA LEU A 123 20.40 -7.26 6.19
C LEU A 123 21.82 -6.68 6.09
N LEU A 124 21.94 -5.38 5.79
CA LEU A 124 23.23 -4.69 5.71
C LEU A 124 23.97 -4.71 7.05
N ARG A 125 23.25 -4.56 8.17
CA ARG A 125 23.83 -4.68 9.52
C ARG A 125 24.39 -6.08 9.79
N CYS A 126 23.77 -7.13 9.26
CA CYS A 126 24.30 -8.49 9.35
C CYS A 126 25.56 -8.70 8.48
N CYS A 127 25.74 -7.90 7.42
CA CYS A 127 26.89 -7.98 6.52
C CYS A 127 28.14 -7.22 7.02
N GLY A 128 28.04 -6.46 8.11
CA GLY A 128 29.18 -5.76 8.72
C GLY A 128 29.71 -4.55 7.92
N THR A 129 28.92 -4.03 6.98
CA THR A 129 29.17 -2.75 6.28
C THR A 129 28.63 -1.56 7.06
#